data_AF-A0A1Q5LN94-F1
#
_entry.id   AF-A0A1Q5LN94-F1
#
_cell.length_a   1.000
_cell.length_b   1.000
_cell.length_c   1.000
_cell.angle_alpha   90.00
_cell.angle_beta   90.00
_cell.angle_gamma   90.00
#
_symmetry.space_group_name_H-M   'P 1'
#
loop_
_entity.id
_entity.type
_entity.pdbx_description
1 polymer ?
#
loop_
_entity_poly.entity_id
_entity_poly.type
_entity_poly.pdbx_seq_one_letter_code
_entity_poly.pdbx_strand_id
1 'polypeptide(L)'
;MAAIERPARVALVALGADGKVLHSRDGRSGERGGSLPGGAQPTVLTAISPTHLLAADVGELVYESKDGGRSWKVLHRPDHEARDNH
;
A
#
# COMPACT_ATOMS: atom_id res chain seq x y z
N MET A 1 3.21 2.33 12.52
CA MET A 1 2.28 2.79 11.45
C MET A 1 3.12 3.61 10.48
N ALA A 2 3.06 3.34 9.18
CA ALA A 2 3.87 4.03 8.18
C ALA A 2 3.10 5.14 7.45
N ALA A 3 1.86 4.87 7.03
CA ALA A 3 1.00 5.87 6.38
C ALA A 3 -0.49 5.60 6.67
N ILE A 4 -1.34 6.63 6.56
CA ILE A 4 -2.80 6.55 6.73
C ILE A 4 -3.48 7.45 5.69
N GLU A 5 -4.52 6.93 5.05
CA GLU A 5 -5.32 7.62 4.03
C GLU A 5 -6.83 7.52 4.28
N ARG A 6 -7.58 8.46 3.69
CA ARG A 6 -9.04 8.58 3.81
C ARG A 6 -9.73 8.46 2.43
N PRO A 7 -10.01 7.23 1.95
CA PRO A 7 -10.60 7.06 0.63
C PRO A 7 -12.07 7.50 0.55
N ALA A 8 -12.76 7.57 1.69
CA ALA A 8 -14.15 8.02 1.80
C ALA A 8 -14.41 8.68 3.16
N ARG A 9 -15.52 9.41 3.28
CA ARG A 9 -15.85 10.27 4.45
C ARG A 9 -15.81 9.54 5.81
N VAL A 10 -15.99 8.22 5.82
CA VAL A 10 -15.97 7.35 7.02
C VAL A 10 -15.01 6.16 6.90
N ALA A 11 -14.25 6.05 5.82
CA ALA A 11 -13.31 4.95 5.62
C ALA A 11 -11.86 5.41 5.83
N LEU A 12 -11.08 4.62 6.57
CA LEU A 12 -9.63 4.77 6.69
C LEU A 12 -8.94 3.54 6.11
N VAL A 13 -7.82 3.76 5.44
CA VAL A 13 -6.87 2.71 5.10
C VAL A 13 -5.53 3.09 5.72
N ALA A 14 -4.97 2.19 6.51
CA ALA A 14 -3.66 2.37 7.12
C ALA A 14 -2.71 1.31 6.58
N LEU A 15 -1.45 1.72 6.40
CA LEU A 15 -0.37 0.86 5.96
C LEU A 15 0.69 0.78 7.06
N GLY A 16 0.91 -0.42 7.55
CA GLY A 16 1.91 -0.73 8.56
C GLY A 16 3.32 -0.72 7.98
N ALA A 17 4.32 -0.46 8.83
CA ALA A 17 5.72 -0.54 8.44
C ALA A 17 6.14 -1.98 8.06
N ASP A 18 5.34 -2.98 8.44
CA ASP A 18 5.48 -4.38 8.07
C ASP A 18 4.74 -4.74 6.76
N GLY A 19 4.26 -3.74 6.02
CA GLY A 19 3.55 -3.93 4.75
C GLY A 19 2.09 -4.36 4.88
N LYS A 20 1.55 -4.50 6.10
CA LYS A 20 0.15 -4.91 6.31
C LYS A 20 -0.81 -3.74 6.15
N VAL A 21 -1.95 -4.01 5.51
CA VAL A 21 -3.03 -3.04 5.35
C VAL A 21 -4.12 -3.28 6.39
N LEU A 22 -4.61 -2.20 6.99
CA LEU A 22 -5.75 -2.20 7.90
C LEU A 22 -6.84 -1.28 7.33
N HIS A 23 -8.07 -1.77 7.33
CA HIS A 23 -9.24 -1.02 6.87
C HIS A 23 -10.11 -0.68 8.06
N SER A 24 -10.50 0.57 8.22
CA SER A 24 -11.55 0.93 9.15
C SER A 24 -12.75 1.51 8.42
N ARG A 25 -13.96 1.01 8.73
CA ARG A 25 -15.23 1.52 8.20
C ARG A 25 -15.88 2.58 9.07
N ASP A 26 -15.41 2.72 10.30
CA ASP A 26 -16.01 3.55 11.35
C ASP A 26 -14.95 4.34 12.15
N GLY A 27 -13.70 4.27 11.75
CA GLY A 27 -12.57 4.89 12.44
C GLY A 27 -12.21 4.23 13.78
N ARG A 28 -12.83 3.10 14.15
CA ARG A 28 -12.70 2.49 15.48
C ARG A 28 -12.31 1.02 15.47
N SER A 29 -12.65 0.27 14.42
CA SER A 29 -12.21 -1.12 14.29
C SER A 29 -11.63 -1.40 12.90
N GLY A 30 -10.44 -2.00 12.90
CA GLY A 30 -9.66 -2.29 11.71
C GLY A 30 -9.86 -3.74 11.26
N GLU A 31 -10.56 -3.98 10.15
CA GLU A 31 -10.49 -5.28 9.48
C GLU A 31 -9.10 -5.42 8.83
N ARG A 32 -8.46 -6.59 8.97
CA ARG A 32 -7.21 -6.86 8.27
C ARG A 32 -7.49 -6.93 6.77
N GLY A 33 -6.84 -6.07 6.01
CA GLY A 33 -6.85 -6.10 4.55
C GLY A 33 -5.82 -7.09 4.02
N GLY A 34 -5.19 -6.73 2.90
CA GLY A 34 -4.06 -7.47 2.34
C GLY A 34 -2.72 -7.07 2.94
N SER A 35 -1.66 -7.51 2.29
CA SER A 35 -0.29 -7.09 2.56
C SER A 35 0.44 -6.81 1.25
N LEU A 36 1.37 -5.86 1.28
CA LEU A 36 2.30 -5.67 0.17
C LEU A 36 3.18 -6.92 0.00
N PRO A 37 3.53 -7.29 -1.25
CA PRO A 37 4.36 -8.45 -1.53
C PRO A 37 5.83 -8.21 -1.13
N GLY A 38 6.57 -9.30 -0.93
CA GLY A 38 8.03 -9.27 -0.81
C GLY A 38 8.60 -8.65 0.48
N GLY A 39 7.79 -8.46 1.52
CA GLY A 39 8.26 -7.83 2.76
C GLY A 39 8.56 -6.34 2.60
N ALA A 40 7.85 -5.67 1.69
CA ALA A 40 7.99 -4.25 1.42
C ALA A 40 7.96 -3.40 2.71
N GLN A 41 8.76 -2.33 2.71
CA GLN A 41 8.83 -1.34 3.79
C GLN A 41 8.19 -0.04 3.30
N PRO A 42 6.85 0.06 3.33
CA PRO A 42 6.15 1.18 2.75
C PRO A 42 6.41 2.48 3.50
N THR A 43 6.49 3.57 2.76
CA THR A 43 6.66 4.94 3.28
C THR A 43 5.50 5.84 2.89
N VAL A 44 4.82 5.53 1.78
CA VAL A 44 3.73 6.33 1.23
C VAL A 44 2.53 5.44 0.92
N LEU A 45 1.34 5.96 1.19
CA LEU A 45 0.05 5.43 0.75
C LEU A 45 -0.79 6.61 0.27
N THR A 46 -1.38 6.50 -0.92
CA THR A 46 -2.31 7.49 -1.50
C THR A 46 -3.57 6.80 -1.99
N ALA A 47 -4.74 7.36 -1.66
CA ALA A 47 -6.02 6.91 -2.20
C ALA A 47 -6.43 7.75 -3.41
N ILE A 48 -6.54 7.12 -4.59
CA ILE A 48 -7.11 7.73 -5.79
C ILE A 48 -8.64 7.67 -5.73
N SER A 49 -9.17 6.55 -5.23
CA SER A 49 -10.60 6.33 -5.00
C SER A 49 -10.80 5.31 -3.86
N PRO A 50 -12.04 5.03 -3.42
CA PRO A 50 -12.31 4.01 -2.41
C PRO A 50 -11.76 2.61 -2.72
N THR A 51 -11.55 2.27 -3.99
CA THR A 51 -11.02 0.98 -4.42
C THR A 51 -9.65 1.07 -5.08
N HIS A 52 -9.18 2.27 -5.42
CA HIS A 52 -7.92 2.46 -6.14
C HIS A 52 -6.89 3.14 -5.25
N LEU A 53 -5.85 2.39 -4.87
CA LEU A 53 -4.80 2.85 -3.99
C LEU A 53 -3.42 2.68 -4.65
N LEU A 54 -2.51 3.58 -4.30
CA LEU A 54 -1.09 3.49 -4.61
C LEU A 54 -0.28 3.46 -3.32
N ALA A 55 0.76 2.63 -3.28
CA ALA A 55 1.74 2.61 -2.20
C ALA A 55 3.15 2.63 -2.80
N ALA A 56 4.09 3.22 -2.07
CA ALA A 56 5.50 3.17 -2.42
C ALA A 56 6.34 2.76 -1.21
N ASP A 57 7.45 2.09 -1.47
CA ASP A 57 8.38 1.64 -0.44
C ASP A 57 9.75 2.32 -0.54
N VAL A 58 10.62 2.04 0.43
CA VAL A 58 12.01 2.56 0.46
C VAL A 58 12.88 2.08 -0.70
N GLY A 59 12.49 1.01 -1.39
CA GLY A 59 13.18 0.44 -2.55
C GLY A 59 12.68 1.01 -3.88
N GLU A 60 11.93 2.12 -3.84
CA GLU A 60 11.35 2.80 -4.99
C GLU A 60 10.34 1.94 -5.79
N LEU A 61 9.86 0.82 -5.23
CA LEU A 61 8.78 0.06 -5.83
C LEU A 61 7.46 0.80 -5.64
N VAL A 62 6.66 0.86 -6.70
CA VAL A 62 5.29 1.36 -6.64
C VAL A 62 4.33 0.21 -6.80
N TYR A 63 3.35 0.15 -5.90
CA TYR A 63 2.33 -0.87 -5.86
C TYR A 63 0.96 -0.24 -6.13
N GLU A 64 0.14 -0.96 -6.89
CA GLU A 64 -1.23 -0.58 -7.18
C GLU A 64 -2.20 -1.62 -6.61
N SER A 65 -3.27 -1.13 -5.99
CA SER A 65 -4.44 -1.92 -5.64
C SER A 65 -5.68 -1.34 -6.32
N LYS A 66 -6.50 -2.21 -6.91
CA LYS A 66 -7.80 -1.85 -7.51
C LYS A 66 -9.00 -2.40 -6.74
N ASP A 67 -8.75 -3.01 -5.58
CA ASP A 67 -9.75 -3.60 -4.69
C ASP A 67 -9.70 -3.02 -3.27
N GLY A 68 -9.14 -1.81 -3.13
CA GLY A 68 -9.08 -1.05 -1.90
C GLY A 68 -7.99 -1.49 -0.93
N GLY A 69 -6.98 -2.24 -1.38
CA GLY A 69 -5.85 -2.68 -0.56
C GLY A 69 -5.95 -4.14 -0.10
N ARG A 70 -6.86 -4.93 -0.68
CA ARG A 70 -6.98 -6.38 -0.42
C ARG A 70 -5.94 -7.18 -1.21
N SER A 71 -5.67 -6.77 -2.44
CA SER A 71 -4.58 -7.29 -3.26
C SER A 71 -3.77 -6.15 -3.88
N TRP A 72 -2.48 -6.43 -4.11
CA TRP A 72 -1.51 -5.48 -4.62
C TRP A 72 -0.70 -6.10 -5.75
N LYS A 73 -0.36 -5.28 -6.74
CA LYS A 73 0.56 -5.63 -7.82
C LYS A 73 1.67 -4.60 -7.89
N VAL A 74 2.87 -5.03 -8.26
CA VAL A 74 3.96 -4.11 -8.60
C VAL A 74 3.58 -3.42 -9.91
N LEU A 75 3.39 -2.11 -9.84
CA LEU A 75 3.11 -1.25 -10.98
C LEU A 75 4.40 -0.71 -11.59
N HIS A 76 5.38 -0.39 -10.74
CA HIS A 76 6.69 0.10 -11.15
C HIS A 76 7.78 -0.46 -10.26
N ARG A 77 8.94 -0.71 -10.87
CA ARG A 77 10.20 -1.04 -10.21
C ARG A 77 11.29 -0.22 -10.90
N PRO A 78 12.24 0.37 -10.16
CA PRO A 78 13.38 1.04 -10.77
C PRO A 78 14.23 0.04 -11.56
N ASP A 79 14.72 0.47 -12.73
CA ASP A 79 15.52 -0.37 -13.63
C ASP A 79 16.93 -0.73 -13.07
N HIS A 80 17.33 -0.17 -11.93
CA HIS A 80 18.68 -0.33 -11.38
C HIS A 80 19.02 -1.76 -10.94
N GLU A 81 18.04 -2.62 -10.60
CA GLU A 81 18.32 -4.03 -10.26
C GLU A 81 18.77 -4.88 -11.46
N ALA A 82 18.56 -4.42 -12.71
CA ALA A 82 18.92 -5.21 -13.90
C ALA A 82 20.40 -5.04 -14.31
N ARG A 83 21.16 -4.14 -13.68
CA ARG A 83 22.51 -3.74 -14.14
C ARG A 83 23.69 -4.27 -13.33
N ASP A 84 23.46 -4.90 -12.17
CA ASP A 84 24.53 -5.38 -11.29
C ASP A 84 24.99 -6.84 -11.56
N ASN A 85 24.60 -7.43 -12.69
CA ASN A 85 25.18 -8.67 -13.21
C ASN A 85 26.09 -8.37 -14.43
N HIS A 86 27.26 -7.77 -14.21
CA HIS A 86 28.37 -7.85 -15.16
C HIS A 86 29.74 -7.87 -14.48
#